data_AF-A0A853AGK6-F1
#
_entry.id   AF-A0A853AGK6-F1
#
_cell.length_a   1.000
_cell.length_b   1.000
_cell.length_c   1.000
_cell.angle_alpha   90.00
_cell.angle_beta   90.00
_cell.angle_gamma   90.00
#
_symmetry.space_group_name_H-M   'P 1'
#
loop_
_entity.id
_entity.type
_entity.pdbx_description
1 polymer ?
#
loop_
_entity_poly.entity_id
_entity_poly.type
_entity_poly.pdbx_seq_one_letter_code
_entity_poly.pdbx_strand_id
1 'polypeptide(L)'
;MTQAGYNVAALEDCRAALDGQAGPVGAVGDGFEGQHVDAAIFGELDAAAGFAAAITELDTTGAEEFHAAEELLRSAGSALDAVRSTMDEIDQANAESFR
;
A
#
# COMPACT_ATOMS: atom_id res chain seq x y z
N MET A 1 26.98 -15.98 23.39
CA MET A 1 26.60 -16.02 21.96
C MET A 1 25.98 -14.68 21.64
N THR A 2 26.58 -13.90 20.75
CA THR A 2 26.05 -12.60 20.31
C THR A 2 24.83 -12.88 19.45
N GLN A 3 23.65 -12.98 20.08
CA GLN A 3 22.38 -12.81 19.39
C GLN A 3 22.48 -11.46 18.71
N ALA A 4 22.58 -11.43 17.39
CA ALA A 4 22.66 -10.16 16.71
C ALA A 4 21.37 -9.38 17.05
N GLY A 5 21.57 -8.13 17.45
CA GLY A 5 20.56 -7.31 18.14
C GLY A 5 19.49 -6.80 17.20
N TYR A 6 18.90 -7.66 16.38
CA TYR A 6 17.74 -7.32 15.58
C TYR A 6 16.51 -7.27 16.48
N ASN A 7 15.79 -6.16 16.44
CA ASN A 7 14.52 -6.01 17.15
C ASN A 7 13.41 -6.67 16.32
N VAL A 8 13.30 -8.00 16.41
CA VAL A 8 12.30 -8.80 15.69
C VAL A 8 10.88 -8.31 15.99
N ALA A 9 10.60 -7.93 17.24
CA ALA A 9 9.32 -7.35 17.62
C ALA A 9 9.01 -6.06 16.83
N ALA A 10 10.00 -5.17 16.66
CA ALA A 10 9.81 -3.96 15.85
C ALA A 10 9.60 -4.28 14.36
N LEU A 11 10.22 -5.33 13.81
CA LEU A 11 9.98 -5.76 12.43
C LEU A 11 8.54 -6.28 12.26
N GLU A 12 8.06 -7.05 13.23
CA GLU A 12 6.67 -7.54 13.25
C GLU A 12 5.66 -6.42 13.43
N ASP A 13 5.93 -5.46 14.32
CA ASP A 13 5.09 -4.28 14.53
C ASP A 13 5.00 -3.44 13.25
N CYS A 14 6.14 -3.18 12.59
CA CYS A 14 6.16 -2.45 11.31
C CYS A 14 5.38 -3.20 10.23
N ARG A 15 5.56 -4.53 10.12
CA ARG A 15 4.83 -5.34 9.14
C ARG A 15 3.33 -5.31 9.38
N ALA A 16 2.90 -5.49 10.64
CA ALA A 16 1.50 -5.44 11.02
C ALA A 16 0.88 -4.06 10.75
N ALA A 17 1.64 -2.99 10.99
CA ALA A 17 1.21 -1.63 10.66
C ALA A 17 1.03 -1.43 9.14
N LEU A 18 1.96 -1.91 8.32
CA LEU A 18 1.88 -1.82 6.85
C LEU A 18 0.69 -2.64 6.31
N ASP A 19 0.56 -3.90 6.73
CA ASP A 19 -0.56 -4.77 6.35
C ASP A 19 -1.91 -4.15 6.77
N GLY A 20 -1.96 -3.52 7.95
CA GLY A 20 -3.14 -2.85 8.48
C GLY A 20 -3.53 -1.58 7.72
N GLN A 21 -2.61 -0.94 6.99
CA GLN A 21 -2.88 0.28 6.22
C GLN A 21 -3.09 0.01 4.73
N ALA A 22 -2.51 -1.06 4.17
CA ALA A 22 -2.63 -1.39 2.74
C ALA A 22 -4.09 -1.52 2.30
N GLY A 23 -4.89 -2.32 3.03
CA GLY A 23 -6.31 -2.52 2.71
C GLY A 23 -7.16 -1.25 2.79
N PRO A 24 -7.08 -0.46 3.89
CA PRO A 24 -7.76 0.84 3.96
C PRO A 24 -7.37 1.82 2.85
N VAL A 25 -6.09 1.85 2.45
CA VAL A 25 -5.60 2.71 1.36
C VAL A 25 -6.20 2.30 0.02
N GLY A 26 -6.19 1.00 -0.29
CA GLY A 26 -6.85 0.47 -1.49
C GLY A 26 -8.35 0.78 -1.52
N ALA A 27 -9.04 0.61 -0.39
CA ALA A 27 -10.46 0.90 -0.26
C ALA A 27 -10.82 2.39 -0.49
N VAL A 28 -9.89 3.32 -0.22
CA VAL A 28 -10.06 4.73 -0.60
C VAL A 28 -9.97 4.89 -2.12
N GLY A 29 -9.01 4.22 -2.76
CA GLY A 29 -8.87 4.18 -4.22
C GLY A 29 -10.11 3.64 -4.93
N ASP A 30 -10.68 2.54 -4.43
CA ASP A 30 -11.92 1.96 -4.95
C ASP A 30 -13.10 2.94 -4.89
N GLY A 31 -13.06 3.93 -3.99
CA GLY A 31 -14.06 4.99 -3.90
C GLY A 31 -14.05 5.98 -5.08
N PHE A 32 -12.91 6.09 -5.77
CA PHE A 32 -12.76 6.91 -6.97
C PHE A 32 -13.12 6.16 -8.26
N GLU A 33 -13.12 4.81 -8.25
CA GLU A 33 -13.49 4.03 -9.42
C GLU A 33 -14.98 4.17 -9.76
N GLY A 34 -15.27 4.24 -11.07
CA GLY A 34 -16.65 4.22 -11.59
C GLY A 34 -17.45 5.50 -11.32
N GLN A 35 -16.83 6.54 -10.77
CA GLN A 35 -17.43 7.87 -10.70
C GLN A 35 -17.40 8.50 -12.09
N HIS A 36 -18.58 8.71 -12.68
CA HIS A 36 -18.72 9.46 -13.92
C HIS A 36 -19.50 10.73 -13.64
N VAL A 37 -18.86 11.88 -13.88
CA VAL A 37 -19.52 13.17 -13.75
C VAL A 37 -20.13 13.55 -15.09
N ASP A 38 -21.46 13.49 -15.16
CA ASP A 38 -22.22 14.02 -16.30
C ASP A 38 -22.13 15.55 -16.30
N ALA A 39 -21.70 16.14 -17.42
CA ALA A 39 -21.66 17.59 -17.61
C ALA A 39 -23.01 18.27 -17.34
N ALA A 40 -24.13 17.57 -17.51
CA ALA A 40 -25.47 18.06 -17.20
C ALA A 40 -25.65 18.48 -15.73
N ILE A 41 -24.84 17.96 -14.79
CA ILE A 41 -24.85 18.41 -13.38
C ILE A 41 -24.47 19.88 -13.24
N PHE A 42 -23.70 20.41 -14.19
CA PHE A 42 -23.27 21.81 -14.24
C PHE A 42 -24.24 22.69 -15.04
N GLY A 43 -25.33 22.14 -15.58
CA GLY A 43 -26.33 22.86 -16.37
C GLY A 43 -25.78 23.34 -17.72
N GLU A 44 -26.29 24.48 -18.20
CA GLU A 44 -25.94 25.06 -19.51
C GLU A 44 -24.67 25.93 -19.47
N LEU A 45 -23.75 25.66 -18.55
CA LEU A 45 -22.47 26.36 -18.54
C LEU A 45 -21.66 25.96 -19.79
N ASP A 46 -21.14 26.93 -20.53
CA ASP A 46 -20.23 26.66 -21.66
C ASP A 46 -19.02 25.80 -21.24
N ALA A 47 -18.60 25.93 -19.98
CA ALA A 47 -17.51 25.17 -19.37
C ALA A 47 -17.93 23.84 -18.72
N ALA A 48 -19.21 23.46 -18.74
CA ALA A 48 -19.74 22.27 -18.07
C ALA A 48 -18.99 20.99 -18.46
N ALA A 49 -18.71 20.81 -19.76
CA ALA A 49 -17.93 19.69 -20.27
C ALA A 49 -16.49 19.68 -19.73
N GLY A 50 -15.88 20.86 -19.60
CA GLY A 50 -14.53 21.01 -19.04
C GLY A 50 -14.47 20.63 -17.56
N PHE A 51 -15.46 21.03 -16.77
CA PHE A 51 -15.55 20.64 -15.36
C PHE A 51 -15.77 19.14 -15.19
N ALA A 52 -16.69 18.55 -15.96
CA ALA A 52 -16.92 17.11 -15.97
C ALA A 52 -15.65 16.31 -16.32
N ALA A 53 -14.90 16.76 -17.34
CA ALA A 53 -13.64 16.15 -17.72
C ALA A 53 -12.58 16.26 -16.61
N ALA A 54 -12.42 17.45 -16.00
CA ALA A 54 -11.45 17.66 -14.92
C ALA A 54 -11.76 16.81 -13.68
N ILE A 55 -13.03 16.61 -13.33
CA ILE A 55 -13.39 15.74 -12.21
C ILE A 55 -13.16 14.27 -12.57
N THR A 56 -13.49 13.86 -13.79
CA THR A 56 -13.20 12.49 -14.26
C THR A 56 -11.69 12.20 -14.24
N GLU A 57 -10.87 13.18 -14.59
CA GLU A 57 -9.40 13.09 -14.52
C GLU A 57 -8.92 13.01 -13.06
N LEU A 58 -9.49 13.81 -12.16
CA LEU A 58 -9.21 13.73 -10.73
C LEU A 58 -9.56 12.35 -10.16
N ASP A 59 -10.72 11.80 -10.53
CA ASP A 59 -11.16 10.49 -10.06
C ASP A 59 -10.24 9.38 -10.57
N THR A 60 -9.89 9.42 -11.85
CA THR A 60 -8.93 8.46 -12.45
C THR A 60 -7.58 8.53 -11.75
N THR A 61 -7.02 9.73 -11.61
CA THR A 61 -5.71 9.94 -10.97
C THR A 61 -5.75 9.52 -9.49
N GLY A 62 -6.85 9.83 -8.80
CA GLY A 62 -7.04 9.42 -7.41
C GLY A 62 -6.99 7.90 -7.25
N ALA A 63 -7.76 7.17 -8.07
CA ALA A 63 -7.77 5.72 -8.05
C ALA A 63 -6.36 5.13 -8.28
N GLU A 64 -5.65 5.61 -9.32
CA GLU A 64 -4.30 5.15 -9.66
C GLU A 64 -3.29 5.36 -8.51
N GLU A 65 -3.28 6.55 -7.90
CA GLU A 65 -2.35 6.87 -6.81
C GLU A 65 -2.64 6.06 -5.54
N PHE A 66 -3.91 5.82 -5.21
CA PHE A 66 -4.28 5.00 -4.05
C PHE A 66 -3.97 3.51 -4.27
N HIS A 67 -4.17 2.99 -5.49
CA HIS A 67 -3.74 1.63 -5.84
C HIS A 67 -2.21 1.49 -5.79
N ALA A 68 -1.47 2.46 -6.33
CA ALA A 68 -0.01 2.47 -6.25
C ALA A 68 0.49 2.52 -4.79
N ALA A 69 -0.17 3.31 -3.94
CA ALA A 69 0.14 3.38 -2.52
C ALA A 69 -0.14 2.04 -1.80
N GLU A 70 -1.25 1.36 -2.11
CA GLU A 70 -1.53 0.02 -1.59
C GLU A 70 -0.44 -0.98 -2.00
N GLU A 71 -0.08 -1.02 -3.28
CA GLU A 71 0.97 -1.91 -3.79
C GLU A 71 2.30 -1.67 -3.08
N LEU A 72 2.68 -0.41 -2.86
CA LEU A 72 3.90 -0.04 -2.15
C LEU A 72 3.88 -0.55 -0.70
N LEU A 73 2.75 -0.42 0.01
CA LEU A 73 2.59 -0.91 1.37
C LEU A 73 2.71 -2.44 1.43
N ARG A 74 2.04 -3.15 0.51
CA ARG A 74 2.13 -4.62 0.42
C ARG A 74 3.54 -5.10 0.07
N SER A 75 4.22 -4.40 -0.83
CA SER A 75 5.61 -4.69 -1.20
C SER A 75 6.55 -4.50 -0.01
N ALA A 76 6.38 -3.41 0.76
CA ALA A 76 7.15 -3.18 1.97
C ALA A 76 6.91 -4.25 3.04
N GLY A 77 5.66 -4.68 3.25
CA GLY A 77 5.32 -5.78 4.15
C GLY A 77 6.00 -7.10 3.74
N SER A 78 5.97 -7.42 2.44
CA SER A 78 6.62 -8.60 1.87
C SER A 78 8.14 -8.57 2.04
N ALA A 79 8.77 -7.40 1.90
CA ALA A 79 10.20 -7.23 2.12
C ALA A 79 10.60 -7.45 3.59
N LEU A 80 9.79 -6.98 4.54
CA LEU A 80 10.00 -7.24 5.98
C LEU A 80 9.86 -8.72 6.31
N ASP A 81 8.88 -9.41 5.73
CA ASP A 81 8.73 -10.87 5.89
C ASP A 81 9.95 -11.64 5.36
N ALA A 82 10.48 -11.25 4.21
CA ALA A 82 11.69 -11.87 3.64
C ALA A 82 12.93 -11.67 4.53
N VAL A 83 13.08 -10.47 5.11
CA VAL A 83 14.17 -10.18 6.07
C VAL A 83 14.04 -11.08 7.30
N ARG A 84 12.83 -11.25 7.86
CA ARG A 84 12.60 -12.13 9.01
C ARG A 84 12.93 -13.59 8.68
N SER A 85 12.44 -14.11 7.54
CA SER A 85 12.73 -15.49 7.11
C SER A 85 14.24 -15.73 6.98
N THR A 86 14.96 -14.77 6.40
CA THR A 86 16.42 -14.86 6.26
C THR A 86 17.12 -14.89 7.62
N MET A 87 16.65 -14.11 8.60
CA MET A 87 17.20 -14.12 9.96
C MET A 87 16.97 -15.47 10.65
N ASP A 88 15.75 -16.02 10.55
CA ASP A 88 15.42 -17.32 11.14
C ASP A 88 16.27 -18.46 10.53
N GLU A 89 16.49 -18.43 9.21
CA GLU A 89 17.35 -19.38 8.51
C GLU A 89 18.82 -19.29 8.98
N ILE A 90 19.35 -18.08 9.16
CA ILE A 90 20.71 -17.85 9.65
C ILE A 90 20.85 -18.35 11.10
N ASP A 91 19.88 -18.04 11.97
CA ASP A 91 19.90 -18.46 13.36
C ASP A 91 19.79 -19.99 13.48
N GLN A 92 18.98 -20.64 12.64
CA GLN A 92 18.90 -22.10 12.56
C GLN A 92 20.22 -22.72 12.08
N ALA A 93 20.80 -22.22 10.99
CA ALA A 93 22.06 -22.71 10.46
C ALA A 93 23.22 -22.57 11.46
N ASN A 94 23.24 -21.47 12.22
CA ASN A 94 24.20 -21.27 13.30
C ASN A 94 23.98 -22.29 14.43
N ALA A 95 22.73 -22.49 14.87
CA ALA A 95 22.42 -23.46 15.92
C ALA A 95 22.81 -24.90 15.55
N GLU A 96 22.64 -25.28 14.28
CA GLU A 96 23.09 -26.57 13.74
C GLU A 96 24.62 -26.68 13.66
N SER A 97 25.31 -25.59 13.34
CA SER A 97 26.79 -25.55 13.24
C SER A 97 27.51 -25.65 14.60
N PHE A 98 26.83 -25.29 15.70
CA PHE A 98 27.35 -25.39 17.07
C PHE A 98 26.94 -26.67 17.80
N ARG A 99 26.25 -27.60 17.12
CA ARG A 99 25.83 -28.89 17.66
C ARG A 99 26.80 -30.00 17.30
#